data_AF-A0A8J8C271-F1
#
_entry.id   AF-A0A8J8C271-F1
#
_cell.length_a   1.000
_cell.length_b   1.000
_cell.length_c   1.000
_cell.angle_alpha   90.00
_cell.angle_beta   90.00
_cell.angle_gamma   90.00
#
_symmetry.space_group_name_H-M   'P 1'
#
loop_
_entity.id
_entity.type
_entity.pdbx_description
1 polymer ?
#
loop_
_entity_poly.entity_id
_entity_poly.type
_entity_poly.pdbx_seq_one_letter_code
_entity_poly.pdbx_strand_id
1 'polypeptide(L)'
;MKKNLFVWILVFFITTLTVPPSASQPYWTVMVYMDGDNNLEGAAIDDFNELEDAGSDANVNIVVQIDRISGYDSSNGDWETTQRYYVTPDANGYDTTIVSTLISDLGELNMGHPNTLIDFVNWARTTYPADYYLLVLWDHGDGWKTRSAQVTQKGALTRMVKREPLKGVCYDDTDFDYLTTPDLDTALNSITSGGAAPIHVVGFDACLMAMLEIGYEISPYSSYMVGSEESEPYDGWDYRATMNWLVANPTSTPNQVASRIVTDYMNFYGFGSFETQSAVDLSQIAAVAAAVDTLAIDLTNNITTYFYDIRDARDQVEEYMDADFIDLYHFAQLIQSEIPDPV
;
A
#
# COMPACT_ATOMS: atom_id res chain seq x y z
N MET A 1 53.33 1.90 53.83
CA MET A 1 53.37 2.42 52.45
C MET A 1 52.71 1.40 51.53
N LYS A 2 51.41 1.57 51.24
CA LYS A 2 50.67 0.73 50.29
C LYS A 2 50.63 1.46 48.96
N LYS A 3 51.18 0.85 47.90
CA LYS A 3 51.16 1.38 46.53
C LYS A 3 49.82 1.01 45.89
N ASN A 4 49.04 2.01 45.49
CA ASN A 4 47.83 1.82 44.69
C ASN A 4 48.24 1.59 43.23
N LEU A 5 47.85 0.45 42.67
CA LEU A 5 48.02 0.11 41.27
C LEU A 5 46.76 0.56 40.52
N PHE A 6 46.87 1.62 39.72
CA PHE A 6 45.82 2.02 38.78
C PHE A 6 45.89 1.11 37.55
N VAL A 7 44.84 0.34 37.31
CA VAL A 7 44.64 -0.42 36.07
C VAL A 7 43.88 0.49 35.11
N TRP A 8 44.51 0.89 34.01
CA TRP A 8 43.86 1.55 32.89
C TRP A 8 43.22 0.49 32.00
N ILE A 9 41.89 0.43 31.96
CA ILE A 9 41.16 -0.36 30.97
C ILE A 9 41.05 0.51 29.72
N LEU A 10 41.82 0.19 28.68
CA LEU A 10 41.61 0.73 27.35
C LEU A 10 40.37 0.04 26.75
N VAL A 11 39.27 0.79 26.63
CA VAL A 11 38.11 0.38 25.83
C VAL A 11 38.39 0.77 24.39
N PHE A 12 38.68 -0.22 23.53
CA PHE A 12 38.70 -0.01 22.09
C PHE A 12 37.25 -0.05 21.58
N PHE A 13 36.72 1.11 21.19
CA PHE A 13 35.58 1.15 20.28
C PHE A 13 36.08 0.73 18.90
N ILE A 14 35.82 -0.51 18.50
CA ILE A 14 35.90 -0.90 17.09
C ILE A 14 34.63 -0.34 16.46
N THR A 15 34.67 0.89 15.96
CA THR A 15 33.68 1.33 14.99
C THR A 15 34.00 0.59 13.70
N THR A 16 33.31 -0.52 13.46
CA THR A 16 33.21 -1.04 12.10
C THR A 16 32.46 0.00 11.29
N LEU A 17 33.19 0.89 10.62
CA LEU A 17 32.67 1.58 9.46
C LEU A 17 32.37 0.46 8.46
N THR A 18 31.12 0.00 8.44
CA THR A 18 30.58 -0.77 7.33
C THR A 18 30.57 0.22 6.18
N VAL A 19 31.63 0.21 5.38
CA VAL A 19 31.57 0.76 4.03
C VAL A 19 30.45 -0.05 3.36
N PRO A 20 29.30 0.55 3.01
CA PRO A 20 28.30 -0.20 2.28
C PRO A 20 28.98 -0.73 1.02
N PRO A 21 28.77 -2.00 0.65
CA PRO A 21 29.36 -2.53 -0.56
C PRO A 21 29.04 -1.57 -1.71
N SER A 22 30.02 -1.28 -2.56
CA SER A 22 29.76 -0.59 -3.83
C SER A 22 28.66 -1.38 -4.52
N ALA A 23 27.44 -0.84 -4.54
CA ALA A 23 26.30 -1.58 -5.02
C ALA A 23 26.52 -1.89 -6.51
N SER A 24 26.39 -3.16 -6.90
CA SER A 24 26.48 -3.56 -8.31
C SER A 24 25.25 -3.14 -9.12
N GLN A 25 24.24 -2.61 -8.43
CA GLN A 25 22.94 -2.16 -8.89
C GLN A 25 22.37 -1.15 -7.86
N PRO A 26 21.37 -0.33 -8.20
CA PRO A 26 20.66 0.53 -7.24
C PRO A 26 20.14 -0.23 -6.02
N TYR A 27 20.01 0.46 -4.88
CA TYR A 27 19.46 -0.13 -3.64
C TYR A 27 17.95 -0.30 -3.74
N TRP A 28 17.24 0.64 -4.35
CA TRP A 28 15.78 0.63 -4.45
C TRP A 28 15.31 0.77 -5.88
N THR A 29 14.23 0.05 -6.20
CA THR A 29 13.34 0.40 -7.30
C THR A 29 11.94 0.61 -6.74
N VAL A 30 11.45 1.83 -6.89
CA VAL A 30 10.08 2.24 -6.56
C VAL A 30 9.25 2.12 -7.83
N MET A 31 8.18 1.36 -7.76
CA MET A 31 7.26 1.09 -8.85
C MET A 31 5.89 1.64 -8.45
N VAL A 32 5.42 2.68 -9.14
CA VAL A 32 4.09 3.25 -8.89
C VAL A 32 3.18 2.83 -10.04
N TYR A 33 2.18 2.01 -9.70
CA TYR A 33 1.12 1.59 -10.61
C TYR A 33 -0.07 2.52 -10.38
N MET A 34 -0.20 3.50 -11.26
CA MET A 34 -1.03 4.68 -11.09
C MET A 34 -2.22 4.61 -12.04
N ASP A 35 -3.33 4.08 -11.54
CA ASP A 35 -4.56 3.95 -12.31
C ASP A 35 -5.38 5.24 -12.22
N GLY A 36 -5.09 6.18 -13.13
CA GLY A 36 -5.79 7.46 -13.24
C GLY A 36 -6.95 7.44 -14.23
N ASP A 37 -7.35 6.27 -14.73
CA ASP A 37 -8.50 6.10 -15.64
C ASP A 37 -9.83 6.15 -14.87
N ASN A 38 -10.04 7.27 -14.17
CA ASN A 38 -11.27 7.60 -13.44
C ASN A 38 -11.23 9.07 -12.96
N ASN A 39 -12.08 9.42 -12.01
CA ASN A 39 -12.20 10.78 -11.49
C ASN A 39 -11.03 11.28 -10.61
N LEU A 40 -9.98 10.47 -10.38
CA LEU A 40 -8.76 10.85 -9.67
C LEU A 40 -7.61 11.24 -10.61
N GLU A 41 -7.83 11.28 -11.94
CA GLU A 41 -6.81 11.62 -12.94
C GLU A 41 -5.97 12.86 -12.58
N GLY A 42 -6.59 13.90 -12.02
CA GLY A 42 -5.86 15.11 -11.62
C GLY A 42 -4.91 14.89 -10.43
N ALA A 43 -5.27 14.02 -9.49
CA ALA A 43 -4.38 13.63 -8.39
C ALA A 43 -3.22 12.77 -8.90
N ALA A 44 -3.48 11.84 -9.82
CA ALA A 44 -2.43 11.05 -10.46
C ALA A 44 -1.37 11.94 -11.13
N ILE A 45 -1.80 13.01 -11.83
CA ILE A 45 -0.86 13.98 -12.42
C ILE A 45 -0.09 14.75 -11.35
N ASP A 46 -0.73 15.17 -10.26
CA ASP A 46 -0.07 15.90 -9.18
C ASP A 46 1.00 15.03 -8.49
N ASP A 47 0.65 13.80 -8.13
CA ASP A 47 1.55 12.82 -7.51
C ASP A 47 2.70 12.43 -8.43
N PHE A 48 2.45 12.35 -9.75
CA PHE A 48 3.54 12.18 -10.71
C PHE A 48 4.55 13.32 -10.58
N ASN A 49 4.09 14.58 -10.55
CA ASN A 49 4.99 15.73 -10.40
C ASN A 49 5.68 15.74 -9.02
N GLU A 50 5.05 15.24 -7.96
CA GLU A 50 5.71 15.06 -6.67
C GLU A 50 6.88 14.07 -6.74
N LEU A 51 6.70 12.95 -7.47
CA LEU A 51 7.77 11.98 -7.73
C LEU A 51 8.94 12.61 -8.50
N GLU A 52 8.67 13.56 -9.39
CA GLU A 52 9.68 14.30 -10.16
C GLU A 52 10.52 15.27 -9.31
N ASP A 53 10.03 15.73 -8.15
CA ASP A 53 10.85 16.59 -7.28
C ASP A 53 12.09 15.86 -6.76
N ALA A 54 11.96 14.56 -6.47
CA ALA A 54 13.09 13.69 -6.11
C ALA A 54 13.75 13.07 -7.34
N GLY A 55 12.94 12.44 -8.20
CA GLY A 55 13.36 11.67 -9.36
C GLY A 55 14.29 10.48 -9.07
N SER A 56 14.65 9.76 -10.12
CA SER A 56 15.61 8.65 -10.03
C SER A 56 17.06 9.15 -9.98
N ASP A 57 17.92 8.39 -9.31
CA ASP A 57 19.38 8.61 -9.27
C ASP A 57 20.18 7.30 -9.45
N ALA A 58 21.48 7.32 -9.15
CA ALA A 58 22.34 6.15 -9.27
C ALA A 58 22.03 5.02 -8.25
N ASN A 59 21.27 5.32 -7.20
CA ASN A 59 21.00 4.44 -6.06
C ASN A 59 19.51 4.08 -5.90
N VAL A 60 18.61 4.86 -6.48
CA VAL A 60 17.15 4.67 -6.42
C VAL A 60 16.59 4.86 -7.83
N ASN A 61 15.92 3.84 -8.36
CA ASN A 61 15.07 3.98 -9.54
C ASN A 61 13.65 4.29 -9.10
N ILE A 62 12.99 5.21 -9.79
CA ILE A 62 11.57 5.49 -9.66
C ILE A 62 10.94 5.33 -11.05
N VAL A 63 9.98 4.42 -11.14
CA VAL A 63 9.27 4.15 -12.40
C VAL A 63 7.77 4.18 -12.16
N VAL A 64 7.06 4.75 -13.14
CA VAL A 64 5.61 4.91 -13.11
C VAL A 64 5.03 4.20 -14.33
N GLN A 65 3.99 3.41 -14.12
CA GLN A 65 3.02 3.12 -15.17
C GLN A 65 1.75 3.87 -14.81
N ILE A 66 1.37 4.83 -15.64
CA ILE A 66 0.20 5.69 -15.43
C ILE A 66 -0.79 5.46 -16.57
N ASP A 67 -2.05 5.33 -16.20
CA ASP A 67 -3.18 5.32 -17.13
C ASP A 67 -4.08 6.53 -16.90
N ARG A 68 -4.74 7.01 -17.95
CA ARG A 68 -5.54 8.26 -17.89
C ARG A 68 -6.78 8.17 -18.74
N ILE A 69 -7.80 8.89 -18.31
CA ILE A 69 -9.06 9.10 -19.03
C ILE A 69 -9.15 10.52 -19.57
N SER A 70 -10.08 10.79 -20.49
CA SER A 70 -10.42 12.18 -20.83
C SER A 70 -11.43 12.79 -19.86
N GLY A 71 -11.25 14.09 -19.61
CA GLY A 71 -12.29 14.95 -19.02
C GLY A 71 -12.09 15.37 -17.57
N TYR A 72 -11.05 14.89 -16.87
CA TYR A 72 -10.74 15.35 -15.51
C TYR A 72 -9.47 16.22 -15.47
N ASP A 73 -8.41 15.89 -16.21
CA ASP A 73 -7.18 16.68 -16.32
C ASP A 73 -6.71 16.86 -17.78
N SER A 74 -6.16 18.04 -18.10
CA SER A 74 -5.54 18.31 -19.40
C SER A 74 -4.26 19.15 -19.30
N SER A 75 -3.73 19.31 -18.09
CA SER A 75 -2.56 20.15 -17.77
C SER A 75 -1.29 19.64 -18.45
N ASN A 76 -1.19 18.33 -18.63
CA ASN A 76 -0.06 17.61 -19.21
C ASN A 76 -0.39 16.98 -20.57
N GLY A 77 -1.30 17.63 -21.31
CA GLY A 77 -2.01 17.03 -22.43
C GLY A 77 -3.19 16.18 -21.96
N ASP A 78 -4.05 15.78 -22.89
CA ASP A 78 -5.28 15.03 -22.67
C ASP A 78 -5.16 13.70 -23.42
N TRP A 79 -4.15 12.91 -23.03
CA TRP A 79 -3.92 11.59 -23.61
C TRP A 79 -4.67 10.54 -22.80
N GLU A 80 -5.20 9.56 -23.52
CA GLU A 80 -6.07 8.48 -23.03
C GLU A 80 -5.35 7.17 -23.38
N THR A 81 -4.23 6.89 -22.71
CA THR A 81 -3.39 5.72 -22.99
C THR A 81 -2.58 5.36 -21.77
N THR A 82 -2.29 4.09 -21.55
CA THR A 82 -1.35 3.68 -20.52
C THR A 82 0.10 3.90 -20.95
N GLN A 83 0.87 4.61 -20.12
CA GLN A 83 2.25 5.00 -20.42
C GLN A 83 3.22 4.61 -19.30
N ARG A 84 4.47 4.29 -19.68
CA ARG A 84 5.57 4.01 -18.74
C ARG A 84 6.62 5.08 -18.76
N TYR A 85 7.06 5.48 -17.59
CA TYR A 85 8.07 6.50 -17.39
C TYR A 85 9.22 6.00 -16.52
N TYR A 86 10.41 6.48 -16.85
CA TYR A 86 11.51 6.57 -15.89
C TYR A 86 11.49 7.99 -15.32
N VAL A 87 11.18 8.10 -14.04
CA VAL A 87 10.98 9.41 -13.40
C VAL A 87 12.33 10.09 -13.24
N THR A 88 12.49 11.27 -13.82
CA THR A 88 13.73 12.06 -13.73
C THR A 88 13.51 13.29 -12.88
N PRO A 89 14.53 13.75 -12.12
CA PRO A 89 14.37 14.94 -11.30
C PRO A 89 14.01 16.15 -12.17
N ASP A 90 12.93 16.86 -11.83
CA ASP A 90 12.62 18.15 -12.47
C ASP A 90 13.60 19.21 -11.94
N ALA A 91 14.21 19.95 -12.87
CA ALA A 91 15.09 21.06 -12.55
C ALA A 91 14.37 22.23 -11.84
N ASN A 92 13.04 22.29 -11.93
CA ASN A 92 12.19 23.26 -11.24
C ASN A 92 11.71 22.76 -9.86
N GLY A 93 12.01 21.51 -9.48
CA GLY A 93 11.40 20.84 -8.33
C GLY A 93 9.94 20.46 -8.62
N TYR A 94 9.11 20.36 -7.58
CA TYR A 94 7.66 20.18 -7.74
C TYR A 94 7.04 21.32 -8.58
N ASP A 95 6.68 20.97 -9.81
CA ASP A 95 6.07 21.83 -10.83
C ASP A 95 4.80 21.14 -11.37
N THR A 96 4.09 21.76 -12.31
CA THR A 96 2.83 21.19 -12.84
C THR A 96 3.00 20.48 -14.18
N THR A 97 4.22 20.25 -14.63
CA THR A 97 4.52 19.71 -15.96
C THR A 97 5.40 18.47 -15.86
N ILE A 98 4.90 17.35 -16.36
CA ILE A 98 5.65 16.10 -16.46
C ILE A 98 6.78 16.30 -17.46
N VAL A 99 8.01 16.18 -16.98
CA VAL A 99 9.25 16.29 -17.78
C VAL A 99 10.03 14.98 -17.87
N SER A 100 9.54 13.93 -17.21
CA SER A 100 10.16 12.61 -17.14
C SER A 100 10.30 11.91 -18.48
N THR A 101 11.21 10.94 -18.51
CA THR A 101 11.49 10.19 -19.73
C THR A 101 10.38 9.18 -19.99
N LEU A 102 9.53 9.46 -20.99
CA LEU A 102 8.59 8.49 -21.54
C LEU A 102 9.37 7.31 -22.15
N ILE A 103 9.18 6.12 -21.57
CA ILE A 103 9.82 4.88 -22.03
C ILE A 103 8.97 4.20 -23.10
N SER A 104 7.66 4.13 -22.89
CA SER A 104 6.72 3.53 -23.82
C SER A 104 5.30 4.03 -23.61
N ASP A 105 4.61 4.27 -24.71
CA ASP A 105 3.15 4.34 -24.78
C ASP A 105 2.65 2.94 -25.16
N LEU A 106 1.81 2.35 -24.32
CA LEU A 106 1.31 0.98 -24.45
C LEU A 106 -0.07 0.94 -25.14
N GLY A 107 -0.64 2.10 -25.47
CA GLY A 107 -2.07 2.24 -25.74
C GLY A 107 -2.91 2.01 -24.47
N GLU A 108 -4.23 1.96 -24.63
CA GLU A 108 -5.11 1.65 -23.50
C GLU A 108 -4.98 0.21 -23.03
N LEU A 109 -4.89 0.05 -21.71
CA LEU A 109 -4.82 -1.23 -21.02
C LEU A 109 -5.76 -1.22 -19.81
N ASN A 110 -6.50 -2.31 -19.62
CA ASN A 110 -7.24 -2.55 -18.38
C ASN A 110 -6.29 -2.62 -17.18
N MET A 111 -6.25 -1.56 -16.35
CA MET A 111 -5.40 -1.46 -15.17
C MET A 111 -5.94 -2.29 -13.99
N GLY A 112 -7.24 -2.59 -13.99
CA GLY A 112 -7.88 -3.54 -13.08
C GLY A 112 -7.58 -5.02 -13.37
N HIS A 113 -6.89 -5.35 -14.47
CA HIS A 113 -6.61 -6.74 -14.85
C HIS A 113 -5.24 -7.21 -14.31
N PRO A 114 -5.13 -8.40 -13.66
CA PRO A 114 -3.89 -8.83 -12.99
C PRO A 114 -2.68 -8.96 -13.93
N ASN A 115 -2.89 -9.30 -15.20
CA ASN A 115 -1.79 -9.35 -16.18
C ASN A 115 -1.13 -7.99 -16.44
N THR A 116 -1.86 -6.88 -16.32
CA THR A 116 -1.32 -5.53 -16.54
C THR A 116 -0.33 -5.19 -15.43
N LEU A 117 -0.68 -5.49 -14.18
CA LEU A 117 0.21 -5.39 -13.03
C LEU A 117 1.41 -6.35 -13.13
N ILE A 118 1.19 -7.62 -13.51
CA ILE A 118 2.26 -8.60 -13.73
C ILE A 118 3.27 -8.09 -14.77
N ASP A 119 2.80 -7.55 -15.90
CA ASP A 119 3.68 -7.05 -16.95
C ASP A 119 4.50 -5.85 -16.47
N PHE A 120 3.87 -4.90 -15.79
CA PHE A 120 4.55 -3.72 -15.23
C PHE A 120 5.68 -4.11 -14.27
N VAL A 121 5.39 -4.94 -13.28
CA VAL A 121 6.39 -5.28 -12.25
C VAL A 121 7.51 -6.13 -12.84
N ASN A 122 7.22 -7.03 -13.77
CA ASN A 122 8.26 -7.82 -14.45
C ASN A 122 9.15 -6.95 -15.34
N TRP A 123 8.55 -6.00 -16.07
CA TRP A 123 9.30 -5.00 -16.85
C TRP A 123 10.21 -4.17 -15.95
N ALA A 124 9.69 -3.67 -14.83
CA ALA A 124 10.45 -2.85 -13.88
C ALA A 124 11.61 -3.64 -13.27
N ARG A 125 11.38 -4.85 -12.75
CA ARG A 125 12.42 -5.73 -12.19
C ARG A 125 13.49 -6.11 -13.22
N THR A 126 13.11 -6.28 -14.48
CA THR A 126 14.06 -6.64 -15.55
C THR A 126 14.89 -5.46 -16.01
N THR A 127 14.27 -4.29 -16.13
CA THR A 127 14.90 -3.08 -16.69
C THR A 127 15.69 -2.31 -15.63
N TYR A 128 15.19 -2.30 -14.40
CA TYR A 128 15.72 -1.55 -13.27
C TYR A 128 15.90 -2.48 -12.07
N PRO A 129 16.86 -3.42 -12.12
CA PRO A 129 17.11 -4.31 -11.00
C PRO A 129 17.64 -3.53 -9.79
N ALA A 130 17.16 -3.87 -8.61
CA ALA A 130 17.62 -3.32 -7.34
C ALA A 130 17.64 -4.37 -6.22
N ASP A 131 18.27 -4.02 -5.10
CA ASP A 131 18.30 -4.85 -3.90
C ASP A 131 16.91 -4.92 -3.23
N TYR A 132 16.17 -3.81 -3.22
CA TYR A 132 14.84 -3.67 -2.65
C TYR A 132 13.82 -3.13 -3.65
N TYR A 133 12.55 -3.49 -3.43
CA TYR A 133 11.44 -3.11 -4.29
C TYR A 133 10.28 -2.59 -3.44
N LEU A 134 9.82 -1.38 -3.76
CA LEU A 134 8.56 -0.82 -3.31
C LEU A 134 7.58 -0.86 -4.49
N LEU A 135 6.44 -1.51 -4.32
CA LEU A 135 5.32 -1.46 -5.26
C LEU A 135 4.21 -0.63 -4.62
N VAL A 136 3.80 0.46 -5.25
CA VAL A 136 2.63 1.24 -4.83
C VAL A 136 1.50 0.99 -5.81
N LEU A 137 0.35 0.59 -5.29
CA LEU A 137 -0.91 0.52 -6.00
C LEU A 137 -1.69 1.78 -5.62
N TRP A 138 -1.75 2.71 -6.57
CA TRP A 138 -2.36 4.02 -6.42
C TRP A 138 -3.70 4.01 -7.16
N ASP A 139 -4.76 4.48 -6.49
CA ASP A 139 -6.10 4.88 -7.01
C ASP A 139 -7.18 4.75 -5.89
N HIS A 140 -8.47 4.67 -6.22
CA HIS A 140 -9.53 4.19 -5.36
C HIS A 140 -9.22 2.82 -4.75
N GLY A 141 -9.70 2.65 -3.53
CA GLY A 141 -9.77 1.36 -2.83
C GLY A 141 -11.10 1.25 -2.09
N ASP A 142 -11.57 0.02 -1.88
CA ASP A 142 -12.85 -0.23 -1.22
C ASP A 142 -12.74 -1.39 -0.19
N GLY A 143 -11.52 -1.87 0.07
CA GLY A 143 -11.26 -3.05 0.88
C GLY A 143 -11.53 -4.35 0.11
N TRP A 144 -11.94 -5.41 0.82
CA TRP A 144 -12.00 -6.76 0.22
C TRP A 144 -13.40 -7.29 -0.09
N LYS A 145 -14.44 -6.83 0.63
CA LYS A 145 -15.82 -7.26 0.38
C LYS A 145 -16.87 -6.22 0.76
N THR A 146 -18.04 -6.32 0.13
CA THR A 146 -19.31 -5.81 0.68
C THR A 146 -20.13 -6.95 1.28
N ARG A 147 -21.09 -6.65 2.14
CA ARG A 147 -22.11 -7.62 2.56
C ARG A 147 -23.18 -7.72 1.48
N SER A 148 -22.87 -8.41 0.37
CA SER A 148 -23.77 -8.74 -0.76
C SER A 148 -25.12 -8.03 -0.70
N ALA A 149 -25.23 -6.86 -1.32
CA ALA A 149 -26.53 -6.23 -1.46
C ALA A 149 -27.48 -7.23 -2.13
N GLN A 150 -28.50 -7.69 -1.40
CA GLN A 150 -29.75 -8.09 -2.04
C GLN A 150 -30.26 -6.83 -2.75
N VAL A 151 -29.80 -6.62 -3.98
CA VAL A 151 -30.40 -5.66 -4.89
C VAL A 151 -31.77 -6.24 -5.24
N THR A 152 -32.80 -5.90 -4.46
CA THR A 152 -34.17 -5.97 -4.97
C THR A 152 -34.28 -4.92 -6.06
N GLN A 153 -33.99 -5.35 -7.28
CA GLN A 153 -34.05 -4.51 -8.46
C GLN A 153 -35.51 -4.08 -8.69
N LYS A 154 -35.79 -2.78 -8.53
CA LYS A 154 -37.02 -2.17 -9.04
C LYS A 154 -36.64 -1.15 -10.11
N GLY A 155 -36.58 -1.62 -11.35
CA GLY A 155 -36.40 -0.77 -12.53
C GLY A 155 -35.22 -1.21 -13.38
N ALA A 156 -35.53 -1.64 -14.61
CA ALA A 156 -34.56 -2.11 -15.58
C ALA A 156 -33.77 -0.95 -16.18
N LEU A 157 -32.47 -0.88 -15.87
CA LEU A 157 -31.40 -0.64 -16.84
C LEU A 157 -30.24 -1.55 -16.42
N THR A 158 -29.71 -2.28 -17.40
CA THR A 158 -28.62 -3.26 -17.31
C THR A 158 -27.42 -2.67 -16.57
N ARG A 159 -27.34 -2.92 -15.25
CA ARG A 159 -26.13 -2.74 -14.45
C ARG A 159 -25.56 -4.14 -14.20
N MET A 160 -24.28 -4.26 -14.51
CA MET A 160 -23.49 -5.49 -14.60
C MET A 160 -23.75 -6.44 -13.42
N VAL A 161 -23.94 -7.72 -13.74
CA VAL A 161 -23.77 -8.79 -12.76
C VAL A 161 -22.28 -9.15 -12.76
N LYS A 162 -21.45 -8.38 -12.04
CA LYS A 162 -20.19 -8.89 -11.47
C LYS A 162 -20.55 -9.31 -10.03
N ARG A 163 -20.78 -10.61 -9.81
CA ARG A 163 -19.79 -11.64 -9.40
C ARG A 163 -19.35 -11.44 -7.97
N GLU A 164 -20.13 -11.99 -7.04
CA GLU A 164 -19.83 -12.01 -5.60
C GLU A 164 -19.58 -10.60 -5.03
N PRO A 165 -19.65 -10.40 -3.71
CA PRO A 165 -19.54 -9.04 -3.19
C PRO A 165 -18.08 -8.66 -2.98
N LEU A 166 -17.20 -8.93 -3.95
CA LEU A 166 -15.78 -8.60 -3.85
C LEU A 166 -15.54 -7.14 -4.18
N LYS A 167 -14.60 -6.54 -3.47
CA LYS A 167 -14.11 -5.17 -3.64
C LYS A 167 -12.59 -5.23 -3.95
N GLY A 168 -11.97 -4.09 -4.24
CA GLY A 168 -10.56 -4.08 -4.64
C GLY A 168 -9.91 -2.70 -4.62
N VAL A 169 -8.90 -2.56 -5.48
CA VAL A 169 -8.08 -1.35 -5.70
C VAL A 169 -7.80 -1.19 -7.20
N CYS A 170 -7.38 0.00 -7.64
CA CYS A 170 -7.10 0.32 -9.05
C CYS A 170 -8.35 0.09 -9.92
N TYR A 171 -9.32 0.98 -9.74
CA TYR A 171 -10.58 1.09 -10.46
C TYR A 171 -10.40 1.81 -11.80
N ASP A 172 -10.55 1.02 -12.84
CA ASP A 172 -10.49 1.44 -14.23
C ASP A 172 -11.93 1.64 -14.76
N ASP A 173 -12.31 2.91 -14.97
CA ASP A 173 -13.67 3.28 -15.36
C ASP A 173 -13.97 2.95 -16.83
N THR A 174 -12.97 2.98 -17.73
CA THR A 174 -13.22 2.68 -19.16
C THR A 174 -13.41 1.19 -19.40
N ASP A 175 -12.71 0.32 -18.66
CA ASP A 175 -12.86 -1.12 -18.71
C ASP A 175 -13.90 -1.68 -17.72
N PHE A 176 -14.37 -0.85 -16.78
CA PHE A 176 -15.27 -1.24 -15.68
C PHE A 176 -14.70 -2.39 -14.85
N ASP A 177 -13.41 -2.31 -14.51
CA ASP A 177 -12.68 -3.35 -13.79
C ASP A 177 -11.88 -2.80 -12.63
N TYR A 178 -11.42 -3.70 -11.75
CA TYR A 178 -10.53 -3.37 -10.64
C TYR A 178 -9.82 -4.63 -10.14
N LEU A 179 -8.67 -4.45 -9.50
CA LEU A 179 -7.92 -5.55 -8.90
C LEU A 179 -8.60 -6.01 -7.61
N THR A 180 -9.30 -7.14 -7.67
CA THR A 180 -9.87 -7.79 -6.47
C THR A 180 -8.78 -8.42 -5.60
N THR A 181 -9.09 -8.73 -4.34
CA THR A 181 -8.14 -9.47 -3.47
C THR A 181 -7.63 -10.78 -4.10
N PRO A 182 -8.45 -11.63 -4.76
CA PRO A 182 -7.95 -12.77 -5.54
C PRO A 182 -7.08 -12.41 -6.77
N ASP A 183 -7.31 -11.25 -7.40
CA ASP A 183 -6.45 -10.78 -8.49
C ASP A 183 -5.08 -10.35 -7.97
N LEU A 184 -5.03 -9.73 -6.77
CA LEU A 184 -3.77 -9.43 -6.08
C LEU A 184 -2.99 -10.71 -5.76
N ASP A 185 -3.64 -11.77 -5.25
CA ASP A 185 -2.99 -13.08 -5.08
C ASP A 185 -2.43 -13.60 -6.41
N THR A 186 -3.25 -13.62 -7.45
CA THR A 186 -2.86 -14.11 -8.78
C THR A 186 -1.65 -13.34 -9.31
N ALA A 187 -1.67 -12.02 -9.23
CA ALA A 187 -0.61 -11.15 -9.70
C ALA A 187 0.68 -11.31 -8.89
N LEU A 188 0.59 -11.17 -7.56
CA LEU A 188 1.75 -11.21 -6.68
C LEU A 188 2.37 -12.61 -6.59
N ASN A 189 1.57 -13.68 -6.64
CA ASN A 189 2.06 -15.04 -6.79
C ASN A 189 2.91 -15.21 -8.07
N SER A 190 2.42 -14.69 -9.20
CA SER A 190 3.15 -14.73 -10.47
C SER A 190 4.46 -13.93 -10.41
N ILE A 191 4.37 -12.66 -9.97
CA ILE A 191 5.49 -11.71 -9.86
C ILE A 191 6.61 -12.25 -8.95
N THR A 192 6.25 -12.92 -7.86
CA THR A 192 7.20 -13.38 -6.84
C THR A 192 7.57 -14.85 -6.95
N SER A 193 7.08 -15.54 -7.99
CA SER A 193 7.27 -16.99 -8.17
C SER A 193 6.80 -17.79 -6.95
N GLY A 194 5.59 -17.49 -6.45
CA GLY A 194 5.02 -18.09 -5.25
C GLY A 194 5.73 -17.70 -3.96
N GLY A 195 6.19 -16.44 -3.86
CA GLY A 195 6.88 -15.92 -2.68
C GLY A 195 8.38 -16.21 -2.62
N ALA A 196 8.96 -16.86 -3.64
CA ALA A 196 10.40 -17.13 -3.69
C ALA A 196 11.25 -15.85 -3.91
N ALA A 197 10.66 -14.82 -4.51
CA ALA A 197 11.28 -13.52 -4.78
C ALA A 197 10.31 -12.38 -4.39
N PRO A 198 10.05 -12.18 -3.08
CA PRO A 198 9.02 -11.29 -2.60
C PRO A 198 9.29 -9.83 -2.96
N ILE A 199 8.24 -9.03 -3.02
CA ILE A 199 8.34 -7.56 -2.98
C ILE A 199 8.67 -7.17 -1.54
N HIS A 200 9.44 -6.11 -1.32
CA HIS A 200 9.86 -5.78 0.04
C HIS A 200 8.81 -4.94 0.76
N VAL A 201 8.18 -4.00 0.04
CA VAL A 201 7.06 -3.21 0.54
C VAL A 201 6.00 -3.15 -0.55
N VAL A 202 4.77 -3.52 -0.20
CA VAL A 202 3.58 -3.24 -1.01
C VAL A 202 2.81 -2.14 -0.31
N GLY A 203 2.62 -1.03 -1.02
CA GLY A 203 1.90 0.14 -0.58
C GLY A 203 0.56 0.25 -1.29
N PHE A 204 -0.46 0.66 -0.57
CA PHE A 204 -1.74 1.05 -1.12
C PHE A 204 -1.94 2.54 -0.81
N ASP A 205 -1.80 3.37 -1.85
CA ASP A 205 -2.22 4.77 -1.84
C ASP A 205 -3.66 4.78 -2.35
N ALA A 206 -4.52 4.28 -1.47
CA ALA A 206 -5.89 3.88 -1.75
C ALA A 206 -6.67 3.69 -0.44
N CYS A 207 -7.95 4.02 -0.49
CA CYS A 207 -8.86 3.93 0.64
C CYS A 207 -9.05 2.48 1.13
N LEU A 208 -9.17 2.29 2.46
CA LEU A 208 -9.67 1.03 3.05
C LEU A 208 -8.81 -0.22 2.76
N MET A 209 -7.51 -0.07 2.50
CA MET A 209 -6.63 -1.19 2.13
C MET A 209 -5.84 -1.78 3.30
N ALA A 210 -5.83 -1.16 4.48
CA ALA A 210 -5.15 -1.67 5.68
C ALA A 210 -5.93 -2.75 6.44
N MET A 211 -6.50 -3.73 5.73
CA MET A 211 -7.29 -4.79 6.35
C MET A 211 -6.48 -6.04 6.63
N LEU A 212 -6.84 -6.76 7.69
CA LEU A 212 -6.24 -8.05 8.03
C LEU A 212 -6.36 -9.03 6.84
N GLU A 213 -7.49 -9.04 6.16
CA GLU A 213 -7.77 -9.95 5.04
C GLU A 213 -6.89 -9.65 3.83
N ILE A 214 -6.67 -8.37 3.52
CA ILE A 214 -5.75 -7.95 2.45
C ILE A 214 -4.31 -8.31 2.83
N GLY A 215 -3.88 -7.96 4.05
CA GLY A 215 -2.56 -8.32 4.57
C GLY A 215 -2.33 -9.83 4.58
N TYR A 216 -3.33 -10.62 4.93
CA TYR A 216 -3.27 -12.07 4.94
C TYR A 216 -3.03 -12.62 3.53
N GLU A 217 -3.79 -12.14 2.54
CA GLU A 217 -3.67 -12.56 1.14
C GLU A 217 -2.27 -12.28 0.59
N ILE A 218 -1.71 -11.09 0.83
CA ILE A 218 -0.44 -10.69 0.21
C ILE A 218 0.81 -11.14 1.00
N SER A 219 0.65 -11.67 2.21
CA SER A 219 1.75 -12.03 3.10
C SER A 219 2.76 -13.05 2.57
N PRO A 220 2.42 -13.99 1.67
CA PRO A 220 3.43 -14.85 1.06
C PRO A 220 4.33 -14.09 0.07
N TYR A 221 3.93 -12.91 -0.38
CA TYR A 221 4.53 -12.19 -1.51
C TYR A 221 5.20 -10.88 -1.13
N SER A 222 4.96 -10.35 0.08
CA SER A 222 5.56 -9.11 0.57
C SER A 222 6.07 -9.23 2.00
N SER A 223 7.09 -8.43 2.35
CA SER A 223 7.57 -8.33 3.74
C SER A 223 6.76 -7.32 4.57
N TYR A 224 6.38 -6.20 3.95
CA TYR A 224 5.61 -5.13 4.60
C TYR A 224 4.43 -4.71 3.73
N MET A 225 3.34 -4.33 4.39
CA MET A 225 2.20 -3.65 3.79
C MET A 225 2.09 -2.24 4.37
N VAL A 226 1.76 -1.26 3.54
CA VAL A 226 1.40 0.11 3.97
C VAL A 226 0.05 0.47 3.39
N GLY A 227 -0.84 1.05 4.18
CA GLY A 227 -2.15 1.52 3.74
C GLY A 227 -2.98 2.11 4.89
N SER A 228 -4.08 2.76 4.52
CA SER A 228 -5.09 3.32 5.42
C SER A 228 -6.24 2.34 5.70
N GLU A 229 -6.73 2.33 6.94
CA GLU A 229 -7.95 1.61 7.36
C GLU A 229 -9.22 2.42 7.07
N GLU A 230 -9.06 3.73 6.85
CA GLU A 230 -10.09 4.71 6.47
C GLU A 230 -9.91 5.18 5.01
N SER A 231 -10.83 6.01 4.51
CA SER A 231 -10.61 6.78 3.30
C SER A 231 -9.39 7.69 3.39
N GLU A 232 -8.63 7.75 2.30
CA GLU A 232 -7.52 8.68 2.15
C GLU A 232 -7.99 10.00 1.48
N PRO A 233 -7.36 11.14 1.78
CA PRO A 233 -7.65 12.39 1.09
C PRO A 233 -7.28 12.33 -0.40
N TYR A 234 -7.86 13.24 -1.19
CA TYR A 234 -7.67 13.30 -2.65
C TYR A 234 -6.19 13.38 -3.08
N ASP A 235 -5.36 14.04 -2.28
CA ASP A 235 -3.93 14.24 -2.59
C ASP A 235 -3.06 12.99 -2.27
N GLY A 236 -3.61 11.94 -1.63
CA GLY A 236 -2.87 10.68 -1.40
C GLY A 236 -1.64 10.79 -0.50
N TRP A 237 -0.53 10.13 -0.88
CA TRP A 237 0.72 10.14 -0.12
C TRP A 237 1.59 11.36 -0.43
N ASP A 238 2.32 11.88 0.57
CA ASP A 238 3.39 12.89 0.34
C ASP A 238 4.62 12.20 -0.30
N TYR A 239 4.55 11.95 -1.61
CA TYR A 239 5.61 11.35 -2.41
C TYR A 239 6.83 12.24 -2.39
N ARG A 240 6.64 13.56 -2.38
CA ARG A 240 7.74 14.52 -2.33
C ARG A 240 8.61 14.27 -1.10
N ALA A 241 8.04 14.25 0.09
CA ALA A 241 8.78 14.04 1.33
C ALA A 241 9.43 12.65 1.38
N THR A 242 8.68 11.62 0.99
CA THR A 242 9.13 10.22 1.11
C THR A 242 10.26 9.92 0.12
N MET A 243 10.10 10.29 -1.15
CA MET A 243 11.09 9.99 -2.19
C MET A 243 12.37 10.81 -2.04
N ASN A 244 12.27 12.10 -1.69
CA ASN A 244 13.46 12.90 -1.38
C ASN A 244 14.27 12.30 -0.23
N TRP A 245 13.58 11.80 0.81
CA TRP A 245 14.26 11.13 1.90
C TRP A 245 14.90 9.81 1.47
N LEU A 246 14.21 9.00 0.65
CA LEU A 246 14.72 7.72 0.18
C LEU A 246 15.96 7.90 -0.68
N VAL A 247 15.94 8.83 -1.63
CA VAL A 247 17.11 9.20 -2.46
C VAL A 247 18.27 9.69 -1.60
N ALA A 248 18.00 10.46 -0.53
CA ALA A 248 19.02 10.89 0.42
C ALA A 248 19.50 9.78 1.38
N ASN A 249 18.74 8.70 1.54
CA ASN A 249 19.02 7.59 2.46
C ASN A 249 18.82 6.22 1.77
N PRO A 250 19.53 5.95 0.65
CA PRO A 250 19.20 4.82 -0.22
C PRO A 250 19.52 3.46 0.42
N THR A 251 20.37 3.42 1.44
CA THR A 251 20.68 2.18 2.18
C THR A 251 19.62 1.82 3.22
N SER A 252 18.49 2.54 3.27
CA SER A 252 17.42 2.27 4.24
C SER A 252 16.79 0.91 4.00
N THR A 253 16.49 0.21 5.10
CA THR A 253 15.87 -1.12 5.08
C THR A 253 14.37 -1.02 4.76
N PRO A 254 13.73 -2.11 4.29
CA PRO A 254 12.30 -2.09 3.97
C PRO A 254 11.37 -1.60 5.09
N ASN A 255 11.64 -1.98 6.35
CA ASN A 255 10.86 -1.48 7.48
C ASN A 255 11.03 0.03 7.71
N GLN A 256 12.23 0.58 7.43
CA GLN A 256 12.47 2.02 7.56
C GLN A 256 11.71 2.78 6.47
N VAL A 257 11.67 2.27 5.25
CA VAL A 257 10.89 2.87 4.15
C VAL A 257 9.39 2.78 4.44
N ALA A 258 8.88 1.62 4.86
CA ALA A 258 7.48 1.45 5.22
C ALA A 258 7.05 2.39 6.36
N SER A 259 7.83 2.47 7.45
CA SER A 259 7.56 3.42 8.55
C SER A 259 7.71 4.88 8.13
N ARG A 260 8.57 5.17 7.16
CA ARG A 260 8.77 6.52 6.66
C ARG A 260 7.53 7.03 5.92
N ILE A 261 6.94 6.22 5.05
CA ILE A 261 5.70 6.55 4.34
C ILE A 261 4.61 6.98 5.34
N VAL A 262 4.38 6.15 6.38
CA VAL A 262 3.42 6.47 7.45
C VAL A 262 3.76 7.79 8.14
N THR A 263 5.05 8.01 8.45
CA THR A 263 5.49 9.23 9.15
C THR A 263 5.25 10.48 8.32
N ASP A 264 5.56 10.44 7.02
CA ASP A 264 5.40 11.59 6.13
C ASP A 264 3.93 11.87 5.85
N TYR A 265 3.12 10.84 5.60
CA TYR A 265 1.66 10.97 5.48
C TYR A 265 1.05 11.66 6.70
N MET A 266 1.39 11.21 7.91
CA MET A 266 0.88 11.83 9.14
C MET A 266 1.46 13.23 9.40
N ASN A 267 2.66 13.55 8.90
CA ASN A 267 3.20 14.91 8.99
C ASN A 267 2.51 15.87 8.00
N PHE A 268 2.11 15.35 6.84
CA PHE A 268 1.45 16.11 5.79
C PHE A 268 0.03 16.53 6.21
N TYR A 269 -0.78 15.58 6.68
CA TYR A 269 -2.17 15.85 7.10
C TYR A 269 -2.30 16.25 8.58
N GLY A 270 -1.38 15.81 9.43
CA GLY A 270 -1.44 16.00 10.88
C GLY A 270 -2.24 14.92 11.61
N PHE A 271 -2.28 15.00 12.95
CA PHE A 271 -2.86 13.97 13.83
C PHE A 271 -4.25 14.34 14.39
N GLY A 272 -4.97 15.27 13.74
CA GLY A 272 -6.17 15.90 14.30
C GLY A 272 -7.47 15.64 13.54
N SER A 273 -7.41 14.89 12.45
CA SER A 273 -8.48 14.67 11.49
C SER A 273 -8.73 13.15 11.32
N PHE A 274 -9.31 12.72 10.20
CA PHE A 274 -9.76 11.33 10.01
C PHE A 274 -8.72 10.46 9.30
N GLU A 275 -7.52 10.99 9.06
CA GLU A 275 -6.50 10.29 8.30
C GLU A 275 -5.86 9.20 9.16
N THR A 276 -5.83 7.99 8.60
CA THR A 276 -5.21 6.81 9.19
C THR A 276 -4.14 6.29 8.24
N GLN A 277 -3.05 5.74 8.78
CA GLN A 277 -2.00 5.14 7.96
C GLN A 277 -1.18 4.18 8.83
N SER A 278 -0.88 2.99 8.32
CA SER A 278 -0.15 1.97 9.08
C SER A 278 0.87 1.23 8.22
N ALA A 279 1.93 0.75 8.85
CA ALA A 279 2.90 -0.16 8.25
C ALA A 279 2.88 -1.48 9.01
N VAL A 280 2.51 -2.56 8.33
CA VAL A 280 2.32 -3.90 8.91
C VAL A 280 3.46 -4.82 8.49
N ASP A 281 4.09 -5.47 9.47
CA ASP A 281 5.03 -6.58 9.23
C ASP A 281 4.25 -7.86 8.91
N LEU A 282 4.28 -8.26 7.65
CA LEU A 282 3.48 -9.38 7.14
C LEU A 282 3.96 -10.74 7.66
N SER A 283 5.18 -10.83 8.21
CA SER A 283 5.63 -12.05 8.87
C SER A 283 4.80 -12.42 10.11
N GLN A 284 4.08 -11.45 10.68
CA GLN A 284 3.26 -11.63 11.87
C GLN A 284 1.78 -11.94 11.53
N ILE A 285 1.35 -11.73 10.28
CA ILE A 285 -0.08 -11.75 9.93
C ILE A 285 -0.72 -13.13 10.19
N ALA A 286 0.03 -14.22 9.95
CA ALA A 286 -0.47 -15.57 10.16
C ALA A 286 -0.79 -15.85 11.64
N ALA A 287 -0.01 -15.26 12.56
CA ALA A 287 -0.27 -15.38 13.99
C ALA A 287 -1.51 -14.58 14.41
N VAL A 288 -1.69 -13.38 13.83
CA VAL A 288 -2.88 -12.55 14.06
C VAL A 288 -4.13 -13.26 13.53
N ALA A 289 -4.10 -13.76 12.29
CA ALA A 289 -5.19 -14.50 11.69
C ALA A 289 -5.60 -15.73 12.52
N ALA A 290 -4.63 -16.51 13.01
CA ALA A 290 -4.91 -17.65 13.88
C ALA A 290 -5.57 -17.25 15.22
N ALA A 291 -5.20 -16.09 15.78
CA ALA A 291 -5.83 -15.54 16.97
C ALA A 291 -7.28 -15.09 16.68
N VAL A 292 -7.51 -14.45 15.53
CA VAL A 292 -8.85 -14.06 15.07
C VAL A 292 -9.73 -15.29 14.83
N ASP A 293 -9.19 -16.34 14.21
CA ASP A 293 -9.91 -17.62 14.03
C ASP A 293 -10.33 -18.22 15.36
N THR A 294 -9.44 -18.20 16.35
CA THR A 294 -9.74 -18.70 17.71
C THR A 294 -10.85 -17.87 18.34
N LEU A 295 -10.74 -16.54 18.31
CA LEU A 295 -11.77 -15.63 18.80
C LEU A 295 -13.11 -15.86 18.10
N ALA A 296 -13.13 -16.01 16.77
CA ALA A 296 -14.34 -16.24 16.00
C ALA A 296 -15.03 -17.57 16.38
N ILE A 297 -14.26 -18.64 16.58
CA ILE A 297 -14.77 -19.93 17.04
C ILE A 297 -15.39 -19.80 18.43
N ASP A 298 -14.71 -19.12 19.35
CA ASP A 298 -15.15 -18.93 20.72
C ASP A 298 -16.43 -18.11 20.81
N LEU A 299 -16.51 -17.01 20.06
CA LEU A 299 -17.72 -16.20 19.95
C LEU A 299 -18.88 -17.00 19.34
N THR A 300 -18.63 -17.79 18.28
CA THR A 300 -19.65 -18.63 17.63
C THR A 300 -20.20 -19.68 18.59
N ASN A 301 -19.33 -20.37 19.33
CA ASN A 301 -19.73 -21.41 20.29
C ASN A 301 -20.58 -20.85 21.44
N ASN A 302 -20.40 -19.58 21.79
CA ASN A 302 -21.08 -18.95 22.92
C ASN A 302 -22.11 -17.89 22.50
N ILE A 303 -22.41 -17.74 21.20
CA ILE A 303 -23.29 -16.70 20.66
C ILE A 303 -24.70 -16.74 21.24
N THR A 304 -25.18 -17.91 21.66
CA THR A 304 -26.51 -18.07 22.28
C THR A 304 -26.53 -17.58 23.73
N THR A 305 -25.40 -17.66 24.43
CA THR A 305 -25.24 -17.24 25.83
C THR A 305 -24.99 -15.74 25.92
N TYR A 306 -24.05 -15.23 25.11
CA TYR A 306 -23.55 -13.85 25.17
C TYR A 306 -24.02 -13.00 23.98
N PHE A 307 -25.18 -13.32 23.39
CA PHE A 307 -25.66 -12.63 22.19
C PHE A 307 -25.69 -11.11 22.34
N TYR A 308 -26.23 -10.63 23.47
CA TYR A 308 -26.38 -9.19 23.71
C TYR A 308 -25.03 -8.52 23.97
N ASP A 309 -24.12 -9.17 24.71
CA ASP A 309 -22.78 -8.64 24.95
C ASP A 309 -21.98 -8.56 23.64
N ILE A 310 -22.02 -9.61 22.80
CA ILE A 310 -21.34 -9.60 21.49
C ILE A 310 -21.92 -8.53 20.56
N ARG A 311 -23.25 -8.36 20.56
CA ARG A 311 -23.89 -7.29 19.80
C ARG A 311 -23.47 -5.92 20.32
N ASP A 312 -23.49 -5.70 21.63
CA ASP A 312 -23.19 -4.41 22.23
C ASP A 312 -21.71 -4.04 22.01
N ALA A 313 -20.78 -5.00 22.10
CA ALA A 313 -19.38 -4.82 21.69
C ALA A 313 -19.27 -4.46 20.20
N ARG A 314 -20.05 -5.12 19.33
CA ARG A 314 -20.05 -4.81 17.89
C ARG A 314 -20.65 -3.44 17.58
N ASP A 315 -21.65 -2.98 18.33
CA ASP A 315 -22.29 -1.67 18.16
C ASP A 315 -21.42 -0.51 18.73
N GLN A 316 -20.48 -0.82 19.63
CA GLN A 316 -19.59 0.16 20.29
C GLN A 316 -18.19 0.25 19.67
N VAL A 317 -17.80 -0.75 18.88
CA VAL A 317 -16.48 -0.77 18.24
C VAL A 317 -16.28 0.45 17.35
N GLU A 318 -15.03 0.84 17.21
CA GLU A 318 -14.65 1.85 16.23
C GLU A 318 -14.86 1.27 14.82
N GLU A 319 -15.56 2.04 14.00
CA GLU A 319 -15.89 1.72 12.61
C GLU A 319 -15.24 2.77 11.70
N TYR A 320 -14.96 2.37 10.46
CA TYR A 320 -14.43 3.26 9.42
C TYR A 320 -15.54 3.62 8.42
N MET A 321 -15.20 4.20 7.25
CA MET A 321 -16.18 4.63 6.25
C MET A 321 -17.25 3.58 5.92
N ASP A 322 -16.87 2.30 5.80
CA ASP A 322 -17.83 1.21 5.73
C ASP A 322 -18.04 0.64 7.14
N ALA A 323 -19.29 0.66 7.62
CA ALA A 323 -19.62 0.18 8.95
C ALA A 323 -19.26 -1.30 9.15
N ASP A 324 -19.13 -2.10 8.08
CA ASP A 324 -18.66 -3.49 8.19
C ASP A 324 -17.15 -3.59 8.51
N PHE A 325 -16.38 -2.50 8.35
CA PHE A 325 -14.96 -2.40 8.67
C PHE A 325 -14.77 -1.82 10.07
N ILE A 326 -14.10 -2.58 10.93
CA ILE A 326 -13.98 -2.27 12.35
C ILE A 326 -12.54 -2.36 12.83
N ASP A 327 -12.19 -1.61 13.86
CA ASP A 327 -10.93 -1.80 14.57
C ASP A 327 -10.94 -3.16 15.28
N LEU A 328 -10.11 -4.07 14.78
CA LEU A 328 -10.01 -5.44 15.27
C LEU A 328 -9.56 -5.51 16.73
N TYR A 329 -8.65 -4.63 17.14
CA TYR A 329 -8.08 -4.65 18.47
C TYR A 329 -9.08 -4.09 19.50
N HIS A 330 -9.75 -2.98 19.19
CA HIS A 330 -10.82 -2.40 19.98
C HIS A 330 -11.99 -3.39 20.13
N PHE A 331 -12.36 -4.10 19.06
CA PHE A 331 -13.39 -5.14 19.15
C PHE A 331 -12.99 -6.22 20.17
N ALA A 332 -11.75 -6.72 20.10
CA ALA A 332 -11.25 -7.72 21.04
C ALA A 332 -11.22 -7.19 22.50
N GLN A 333 -10.89 -5.91 22.70
CA GLN A 333 -10.93 -5.26 24.01
C GLN A 333 -12.35 -5.19 24.58
N LEU A 334 -13.34 -4.81 23.76
CA LEU A 334 -14.74 -4.75 24.16
C LEU A 334 -15.25 -6.13 24.57
N ILE A 335 -15.01 -7.15 23.73
CA ILE A 335 -15.34 -8.55 24.04
C ILE A 335 -14.72 -9.00 25.37
N GLN A 336 -13.44 -8.74 25.60
CA GLN A 336 -12.77 -9.08 26.85
C GLN A 336 -13.39 -8.37 28.06
N SER A 337 -13.88 -7.14 27.89
CA SER A 337 -14.45 -6.34 28.98
C SER A 337 -15.90 -6.70 29.31
N GLU A 338 -16.68 -7.09 28.31
CA GLU A 338 -18.12 -7.32 28.43
C GLU A 338 -18.46 -8.77 28.76
N ILE A 339 -17.61 -9.74 28.37
CA ILE A 339 -17.87 -11.17 28.59
C ILE A 339 -17.09 -11.68 29.82
N PRO A 340 -17.77 -12.03 30.95
CA PRO A 340 -17.11 -12.33 32.23
C PRO A 340 -16.35 -13.65 32.32
N ASP A 341 -16.42 -14.48 31.28
CA ASP A 341 -15.69 -15.74 31.15
C ASP A 341 -14.97 -15.71 29.79
N PRO A 342 -13.78 -15.08 29.71
CA PRO A 342 -13.02 -15.10 28.49
C PRO A 342 -12.54 -16.54 28.31
N VAL A 343 -12.83 -17.11 27.16
CA VAL A 343 -12.19 -18.35 26.72
C VAL A 343 -10.66 -18.25 26.85
#